data_AF-A0A7L4HN61-F1
#
_entry.id   AF-A0A7L4HN61-F1
#
_cell.length_a   1.000
_cell.length_b   1.000
_cell.length_c   1.000
_cell.angle_alpha   90.00
_cell.angle_beta   90.00
_cell.angle_gamma   90.00
#
_symmetry.space_group_name_H-M   'P 1'
#
loop_
_entity.id
_entity.type
_entity.pdbx_description
1 polymer ?
#
loop_
_entity_poly.entity_id
_entity_poly.type
_entity_poly.pdbx_seq_one_letter_code
_entity_poly.pdbx_strand_id
1 'polypeptide(L)'
;GTWLKRHHAFICLAIIWAYATFWATVPFAGVGSYAPEPFGTSCTLDWWLAQASVAGQAFILSILFFCLLFPTAVIVFSYVKIILKVKSSTKEVAHYDTRIQNSHILEMKLTKVAMLICAGFLIAWIPYAVVSVWSAFGQPDSVPIQFSVVPTLLAKSAAMYNPIIYQVIDCKFACCRSGGLKTLQKKSSLKKSRMYTISAHRDSTAMNETQLEV
;
A
#
# COMPACT_ATOMS: atom_id res chain seq x y z
N GLY A 1 14.96 -14.68 13.92
CA GLY A 1 14.45 -13.57 13.09
C GLY A 1 14.46 -12.31 13.91
N THR A 2 14.99 -11.21 13.37
CA THR A 2 15.05 -9.91 14.05
C THR A 2 13.62 -9.37 14.20
N TRP A 3 13.08 -9.44 15.41
CA TRP A 3 11.77 -8.85 15.72
C TRP A 3 11.89 -7.33 15.66
N LEU A 4 11.20 -6.70 14.70
CA LEU A 4 11.12 -5.25 14.61
C LEU A 4 10.37 -4.72 15.84
N LYS A 5 11.11 -4.38 16.90
CA LYS A 5 10.54 -3.77 18.11
C LYS A 5 10.00 -2.36 17.80
N ARG A 6 9.00 -1.90 18.56
CA ARG A 6 8.40 -0.55 18.43
C ARG A 6 9.44 0.57 18.38
N HIS A 7 10.51 0.47 19.18
CA HIS A 7 11.61 1.44 19.17
C HIS A 7 12.30 1.59 17.80
N HIS A 8 12.52 0.48 17.08
CA HIS A 8 13.09 0.56 15.73
C HIS A 8 12.15 1.29 14.76
N ALA A 9 10.83 1.05 14.87
CA ALA A 9 9.84 1.74 14.05
C ALA A 9 9.84 3.26 14.33
N PHE A 10 9.93 3.68 15.60
CA PHE A 10 10.04 5.09 15.96
C PHE A 10 11.32 5.74 15.43
N ILE A 11 12.46 5.06 15.51
CA ILE A 11 13.71 5.56 14.91
C ILE A 11 13.56 5.72 13.39
N CYS A 12 13.01 4.71 12.70
CA CYS A 12 12.78 4.80 11.27
C CYS A 12 11.87 5.97 10.91
N LEU A 13 10.78 6.18 11.66
CA LEU A 13 9.89 7.33 11.46
C LEU A 13 10.60 8.66 11.68
N ALA A 14 11.42 8.79 12.74
CA ALA A 14 12.19 10.01 13.00
C ALA A 14 13.17 10.31 11.85
N ILE A 15 13.84 9.29 11.31
CA ILE A 15 14.73 9.43 10.15
C ILE A 15 13.95 9.86 8.91
N ILE A 16 12.79 9.25 8.64
CA ILE A 16 11.94 9.61 7.49
C ILE A 16 11.47 11.07 7.59
N TRP A 17 11.02 11.51 8.77
CA TRP A 17 10.61 12.89 8.99
C TRP A 17 11.76 13.88 8.85
N ALA A 18 12.93 13.59 9.45
CA ALA A 18 14.11 14.43 9.30
C ALA A 18 14.53 14.55 7.83
N TYR A 19 14.49 13.44 7.09
CA TYR A 19 14.79 13.40 5.66
C TYR A 19 13.80 14.20 4.81
N ALA A 20 12.49 14.06 5.07
CA ALA A 20 11.45 14.81 4.38
C ALA A 20 11.57 16.33 4.65
N THR A 21 11.77 16.70 5.91
CA THR A 21 11.96 18.09 6.33
C THR A 21 13.21 18.69 5.68
N PHE A 22 14.33 17.95 5.62
CA PHE A 22 15.55 18.40 4.96
C PHE A 22 15.28 18.80 3.51
N TRP A 23 14.71 17.91 2.70
CA TRP A 23 14.43 18.21 1.28
C TRP A 23 13.39 19.31 1.09
N ALA A 24 12.39 19.40 1.98
CA ALA A 24 11.38 20.44 1.93
C ALA A 24 11.95 21.84 2.25
N THR A 25 13.00 21.92 3.09
CA THR A 25 13.58 23.21 3.53
C THR A 25 14.79 23.67 2.74
N VAL A 26 15.42 22.82 1.91
CA VAL A 26 16.53 23.22 1.03
C VAL A 26 16.25 24.50 0.22
N PRO A 27 15.06 24.71 -0.38
CA PRO A 27 14.77 25.95 -1.09
C PRO A 27 14.84 27.21 -0.21
N PHE A 28 14.51 27.12 1.09
CA PHE A 28 14.66 28.25 2.01
C PHE A 28 16.11 28.57 2.34
N ALA A 29 17.04 27.63 2.13
CA ALA A 29 18.47 27.83 2.28
C ALA A 29 19.12 28.44 1.01
N GLY A 30 18.32 28.80 -0.02
CA GLY A 30 18.77 29.46 -1.24
C GLY A 30 19.17 28.52 -2.38
N VAL A 31 19.03 27.20 -2.20
CA VAL A 31 19.28 26.20 -3.26
C VAL A 31 17.92 25.78 -3.86
N GLY A 32 17.40 26.63 -4.74
CA GLY A 32 16.05 26.53 -5.30
C GLY A 32 15.10 27.59 -4.73
N SER A 33 13.89 27.66 -5.26
CA SER A 33 12.85 28.59 -4.80
C SER A 33 11.48 27.94 -4.90
N TYR A 34 10.52 28.41 -4.10
CA TYR A 34 9.10 28.10 -4.28
C TYR A 34 8.45 29.26 -5.04
N ALA A 35 7.68 28.93 -6.09
CA ALA A 35 6.95 29.89 -6.91
C ALA A 35 5.49 29.46 -7.11
N PRO A 36 4.58 30.40 -7.36
CA PRO A 36 3.21 30.06 -7.76
C PRO A 36 3.22 29.30 -9.10
N GLU A 37 2.37 28.30 -9.20
CA GLU A 37 2.15 27.54 -10.43
C GLU A 37 1.50 28.45 -11.50
N PRO A 38 1.64 28.16 -12.81
CA PRO A 38 1.17 29.05 -13.89
C PRO A 38 -0.33 29.40 -13.87
N PHE A 39 -1.13 28.58 -13.18
CA PHE A 39 -2.57 28.76 -13.01
C PHE A 39 -2.96 29.45 -11.70
N GLY A 40 -1.98 29.83 -10.87
CA GLY A 40 -2.14 30.76 -9.75
C GLY A 40 -2.84 30.25 -8.50
N THR A 41 -3.22 28.97 -8.43
CA THR A 41 -3.99 28.43 -7.27
C THR A 41 -3.15 27.66 -6.27
N SER A 42 -1.88 27.39 -6.55
CA SER A 42 -0.98 26.70 -5.61
C SER A 42 0.47 27.05 -5.88
N CYS A 43 1.34 26.77 -4.91
CA CYS A 43 2.79 26.96 -5.03
C CYS A 43 3.49 25.61 -5.19
N THR A 44 4.63 25.63 -5.87
CA THR A 44 5.52 24.49 -6.00
C THR A 44 6.96 24.94 -6.22
N LEU A 45 7.90 24.01 -6.42
CA LEU A 45 9.28 24.39 -6.72
C LEU A 45 9.34 25.14 -8.05
N ASP A 46 10.17 26.17 -8.11
CA ASP A 46 10.32 27.00 -9.29
C ASP A 46 11.22 26.31 -10.33
N TRP A 47 10.62 25.45 -11.14
CA TRP A 47 11.32 24.78 -12.25
C TRP A 47 11.77 25.75 -13.34
N TRP A 48 11.11 26.90 -13.46
CA TRP A 48 11.37 27.88 -14.50
C TRP A 48 12.62 28.69 -14.17
N LEU A 49 12.73 29.15 -12.93
CA LEU A 49 13.93 29.83 -12.44
C LEU A 49 15.12 28.88 -12.33
N ALA A 50 14.87 27.59 -12.11
CA ALA A 50 15.93 26.58 -12.17
C ALA A 50 16.59 26.52 -13.55
N GLN A 51 15.87 26.80 -14.64
CA GLN A 51 16.45 26.87 -15.99
C GLN A 51 17.58 27.91 -16.11
N ALA A 52 17.53 28.97 -15.30
CA ALA A 52 18.52 30.05 -15.32
C ALA A 52 19.83 29.71 -14.58
N SER A 53 19.89 28.61 -13.82
CA SER A 53 21.08 28.27 -13.02
C SER A 53 21.37 26.77 -12.97
N VAL A 54 22.65 26.42 -13.15
CA VAL A 54 23.12 25.02 -13.02
C VAL A 54 22.82 24.46 -11.62
N ALA A 55 22.88 25.31 -10.59
CA ALA A 55 22.54 24.93 -9.21
C ALA A 55 21.05 24.54 -9.08
N GLY A 56 20.13 25.29 -9.70
CA GLY A 56 18.71 24.97 -9.71
C GLY A 56 18.40 23.68 -10.47
N GLN A 57 19.01 23.49 -11.64
CA GLN A 57 18.89 22.24 -12.41
C GLN A 57 19.40 21.03 -11.61
N ALA A 58 20.59 21.15 -11.00
CA ALA A 58 21.17 20.10 -10.17
C ALA A 58 20.27 19.78 -8.96
N PHE A 59 19.65 20.80 -8.35
CA PHE A 59 18.72 20.61 -7.25
C PHE A 59 17.46 19.84 -7.68
N ILE A 60 16.86 20.18 -8.83
CA ILE A 60 15.69 19.46 -9.37
C ILE A 60 16.04 18.01 -9.68
N LEU A 61 17.16 17.75 -10.35
CA LEU A 61 17.60 16.38 -10.60
C LEU A 61 17.86 15.64 -9.28
N SER A 62 18.44 16.30 -8.29
CA SER A 62 18.70 15.71 -6.97
C SER A 62 17.40 15.36 -6.26
N ILE A 63 16.41 16.24 -6.22
CA ILE A 63 15.14 15.96 -5.52
C ILE A 63 14.36 14.85 -6.23
N LEU A 64 14.35 14.82 -7.56
CA LEU A 64 13.72 13.72 -8.31
C LEU A 64 14.47 12.40 -8.09
N PHE A 65 15.80 12.41 -8.07
CA PHE A 65 16.57 11.21 -7.82
C PHE A 65 16.36 10.69 -6.39
N PHE A 66 16.57 11.54 -5.38
CA PHE A 66 16.58 11.15 -3.98
C PHE A 66 15.18 10.95 -3.39
N CYS A 67 14.19 11.74 -3.80
CA CYS A 67 12.83 11.65 -3.24
C CYS A 67 11.88 10.77 -4.05
N LEU A 68 12.18 10.50 -5.33
CA LEU A 68 11.32 9.67 -6.19
C LEU A 68 12.03 8.39 -6.65
N LEU A 69 13.16 8.50 -7.36
CA LEU A 69 13.78 7.33 -8.01
C LEU A 69 14.45 6.35 -7.02
N PHE A 70 15.28 6.85 -6.13
CA PHE A 70 15.99 6.06 -5.12
C PHE A 70 15.05 5.26 -4.20
N PRO A 71 14.06 5.87 -3.52
CA PRO A 71 13.13 5.12 -2.68
C PRO A 71 12.34 4.11 -3.50
N THR A 72 11.94 4.46 -4.72
CA THR A 72 11.27 3.52 -5.63
C THR A 72 12.15 2.32 -5.98
N ALA A 73 13.41 2.55 -6.32
CA ALA A 73 14.36 1.48 -6.64
C ALA A 73 14.57 0.55 -5.44
N VAL A 74 14.72 1.11 -4.23
CA VAL A 74 14.84 0.33 -2.99
C VAL A 74 13.59 -0.54 -2.76
N ILE A 75 12.41 0.03 -2.98
CA ILE A 75 11.12 -0.67 -2.83
C ILE A 75 11.01 -1.81 -3.85
N VAL A 76 11.23 -1.54 -5.14
CA VAL A 76 11.15 -2.53 -6.22
C VAL A 76 12.17 -3.65 -5.99
N PHE A 77 13.42 -3.30 -5.68
CA PHE A 77 14.46 -4.29 -5.38
C PHE A 77 14.08 -5.19 -4.21
N SER A 78 13.60 -4.60 -3.11
CA SER A 78 13.13 -5.33 -1.94
C SER A 78 12.03 -6.31 -2.30
N TYR A 79 11.04 -5.89 -3.10
CA TYR A 79 9.94 -6.76 -3.52
C TYR A 79 10.35 -7.85 -4.48
N VAL A 80 11.23 -7.58 -5.44
CA VAL A 80 11.80 -8.61 -6.31
C VAL A 80 12.48 -9.69 -5.45
N LYS A 81 13.27 -9.29 -4.46
CA LYS A 81 13.94 -10.23 -3.54
C LYS A 81 12.93 -11.04 -2.70
N ILE A 82 11.86 -10.41 -2.21
CA ILE A 82 10.77 -11.09 -1.49
C ILE A 82 10.12 -12.14 -2.40
N ILE A 83 9.70 -11.77 -3.61
CA ILE A 83 9.03 -12.67 -4.55
C ILE A 83 9.93 -13.86 -4.91
N LEU A 84 11.21 -13.61 -5.19
CA LEU A 84 12.18 -14.67 -5.48
C LEU A 84 12.34 -15.63 -4.29
N LYS A 85 12.45 -15.09 -3.07
CA LYS A 85 12.56 -15.92 -1.85
C LYS A 85 11.30 -16.76 -1.62
N VAL A 86 10.12 -16.19 -1.83
CA VAL A 86 8.84 -16.87 -1.68
C VAL A 86 8.70 -18.00 -2.69
N LYS A 87 9.00 -17.76 -3.97
CA LYS A 87 8.96 -18.80 -5.01
C LYS A 87 9.92 -19.95 -4.71
N SER A 88 11.11 -19.65 -4.18
CA SER A 88 12.06 -20.68 -3.75
C SER A 88 11.58 -21.46 -2.52
N SER A 89 10.89 -20.81 -1.59
CA SER A 89 10.47 -21.40 -0.29
C SER A 89 9.10 -22.08 -0.34
N THR A 90 8.32 -21.91 -1.41
CA THR A 90 6.98 -22.50 -1.56
C THR A 90 6.97 -24.04 -1.40
N LYS A 91 8.09 -24.71 -1.73
CA LYS A 91 8.24 -26.17 -1.56
C LYS A 91 8.44 -26.59 -0.10
N GLU A 92 9.01 -25.74 0.75
CA GLU A 92 9.22 -26.01 2.17
C GLU A 92 8.00 -25.60 3.02
N VAL A 93 7.33 -24.49 2.67
CA VAL A 93 6.20 -23.92 3.44
C VAL A 93 4.96 -24.84 3.49
N ALA A 94 4.83 -25.80 2.57
CA ALA A 94 3.73 -26.76 2.53
C ALA A 94 3.69 -27.70 3.75
N HIS A 95 4.82 -27.92 4.43
CA HIS A 95 4.93 -28.81 5.59
C HIS A 95 4.75 -28.11 6.96
N TYR A 96 4.60 -26.77 6.99
CA TYR A 96 4.50 -26.02 8.23
C TYR A 96 3.07 -25.87 8.74
N ASP A 97 2.96 -25.66 10.06
CA ASP A 97 1.71 -25.44 10.78
C ASP A 97 0.86 -24.31 10.16
N THR A 98 -0.47 -24.48 10.22
CA THR A 98 -1.49 -23.53 9.77
C THR A 98 -1.26 -22.09 10.23
N ARG A 99 -0.69 -21.92 11.44
CA ARG A 99 -0.34 -20.60 11.98
C ARG A 99 0.75 -19.90 11.15
N ILE A 100 1.78 -20.64 10.75
CA ILE A 100 2.90 -20.11 9.94
C ILE A 100 2.40 -19.78 8.53
N GLN A 101 1.55 -20.63 7.96
CA GLN A 101 0.91 -20.38 6.67
C GLN A 101 0.06 -19.11 6.67
N ASN A 102 -0.76 -18.90 7.72
CA ASN A 102 -1.58 -17.70 7.86
C ASN A 102 -0.74 -16.41 7.97
N SER A 103 0.34 -16.43 8.76
CA SER A 103 1.27 -15.30 8.86
C SER A 103 1.91 -14.97 7.51
N HIS A 104 2.37 -15.98 6.77
CA HIS A 104 2.96 -15.80 5.44
C HIS A 104 1.95 -15.21 4.44
N ILE A 105 0.70 -15.66 4.47
CA ILE A 105 -0.39 -15.09 3.65
C ILE A 105 -0.62 -13.61 4.00
N LEU A 106 -0.58 -13.25 5.29
CA LEU A 106 -0.73 -11.86 5.73
C LEU A 106 0.44 -10.98 5.26
N GLU A 107 1.68 -11.47 5.37
CA GLU A 107 2.88 -10.78 4.89
C GLU A 107 2.84 -10.55 3.38
N MET A 108 2.42 -11.56 2.60
CA MET A 108 2.22 -11.43 1.15
C MET A 108 1.13 -10.42 0.80
N LYS A 109 0.04 -10.37 1.58
CA LYS A 109 -1.02 -9.36 1.41
C LYS A 109 -0.50 -7.96 1.66
N LEU A 110 0.19 -7.73 2.78
CA LEU A 110 0.78 -6.43 3.10
C LEU A 110 1.76 -5.98 2.01
N THR A 111 2.57 -6.91 1.53
CA THR A 111 3.50 -6.69 0.40
C THR A 111 2.75 -6.27 -0.87
N LYS A 112 1.64 -6.95 -1.21
CA LYS A 112 0.81 -6.59 -2.37
C LYS A 112 0.15 -5.22 -2.23
N VAL A 113 -0.36 -4.89 -1.04
CA VAL A 113 -0.95 -3.57 -0.74
C VAL A 113 0.08 -2.47 -0.96
N ALA A 114 1.27 -2.64 -0.40
CA ALA A 114 2.34 -1.66 -0.52
C ALA A 114 2.85 -1.52 -1.96
N MET A 115 2.93 -2.61 -2.74
CA MET A 115 3.21 -2.53 -4.18
C MET A 115 2.18 -1.69 -4.94
N LEU A 116 0.88 -1.84 -4.64
CA LEU A 116 -0.18 -1.04 -5.27
C LEU A 116 -0.08 0.44 -4.92
N ILE A 117 0.24 0.75 -3.65
CA ILE A 117 0.47 2.13 -3.20
C ILE A 117 1.64 2.75 -3.96
N CYS A 118 2.76 2.03 -4.08
CA CYS A 118 3.94 2.52 -4.79
C CYS A 118 3.66 2.72 -6.28
N ALA A 119 2.95 1.79 -6.92
CA ALA A 119 2.56 1.93 -8.32
C ALA A 119 1.64 3.14 -8.53
N GLY A 120 0.63 3.33 -7.67
CA GLY A 120 -0.25 4.49 -7.73
C GLY A 120 0.50 5.81 -7.54
N PHE A 121 1.43 5.86 -6.58
CA PHE A 121 2.29 7.01 -6.35
C PHE A 121 3.13 7.33 -7.60
N LEU A 122 3.78 6.34 -8.21
CA LEU A 122 4.57 6.54 -9.42
C LEU A 122 3.75 7.00 -10.61
N ILE A 123 2.58 6.40 -10.84
CA ILE A 123 1.68 6.80 -11.92
C ILE A 123 1.26 8.26 -11.77
N ALA A 124 1.04 8.73 -10.54
CA ALA A 124 0.71 10.13 -10.29
C ALA A 124 1.90 11.08 -10.43
N TRP A 125 3.08 10.68 -9.97
CA TRP A 125 4.26 11.56 -9.89
C TRP A 125 5.13 11.57 -11.14
N ILE A 126 5.16 10.48 -11.94
CA ILE A 126 5.97 10.41 -13.17
C ILE A 126 5.60 11.51 -14.18
N PRO A 127 4.31 11.74 -14.51
CA PRO A 127 3.96 12.81 -15.44
C PRO A 127 4.46 14.17 -14.96
N TYR A 128 4.40 14.42 -13.66
CA TYR A 128 4.88 15.67 -13.06
C TYR A 128 6.40 15.78 -13.13
N ALA A 129 7.12 14.71 -12.77
CA ALA A 129 8.58 14.66 -12.85
C ALA A 129 9.09 14.92 -14.27
N VAL A 130 8.42 14.36 -15.30
CA VAL A 130 8.76 14.61 -16.70
C VAL A 130 8.60 16.08 -17.06
N VAL A 131 7.49 16.71 -16.65
CA VAL A 131 7.25 18.14 -16.90
C VAL A 131 8.24 19.02 -16.12
N SER A 132 8.59 18.67 -14.89
CA SER A 132 9.60 19.38 -14.11
C SER A 132 10.98 19.35 -14.78
N VAL A 133 11.40 18.19 -15.31
CA VAL A 133 12.66 18.07 -16.06
C VAL A 133 12.58 18.84 -17.37
N TRP A 134 11.47 18.73 -18.10
CA TRP A 134 11.26 19.52 -19.32
C TRP A 134 11.39 21.01 -19.03
N SER A 135 10.69 21.54 -18.02
CA SER A 135 10.76 22.96 -17.66
C SER A 135 12.16 23.39 -17.20
N ALA A 136 12.93 22.51 -16.55
CA ALA A 136 14.27 22.84 -16.06
C ALA A 136 15.36 22.85 -17.16
N PHE A 137 15.19 22.07 -18.23
CA PHE A 137 16.19 21.90 -19.31
C PHE A 137 15.72 22.38 -20.69
N GLY A 138 14.44 22.69 -20.83
CA GLY A 138 13.81 23.15 -22.07
C GLY A 138 14.06 24.62 -22.36
N GLN A 139 13.42 25.11 -23.42
CA GLN A 139 13.42 26.54 -23.73
C GLN A 139 12.36 27.26 -22.87
N PRO A 140 12.57 28.56 -22.54
CA PRO A 140 11.51 29.37 -21.95
C PRO A 140 10.27 29.30 -22.84
N ASP A 141 9.08 29.16 -22.25
CA ASP A 141 7.79 29.09 -22.95
C ASP A 141 7.51 27.80 -23.74
N SER A 142 8.39 26.80 -23.65
CA SER A 142 8.19 25.52 -24.36
C SER A 142 7.14 24.59 -23.74
N VAL A 143 6.69 24.86 -22.50
CA VAL A 143 5.72 24.02 -21.78
C VAL A 143 4.36 24.73 -21.71
N PRO A 144 3.36 24.32 -22.51
CA PRO A 144 2.02 24.90 -22.43
C PRO A 144 1.37 24.62 -21.08
N ILE A 145 0.57 25.57 -20.58
CA ILE A 145 -0.10 25.51 -19.27
C ILE A 145 -0.89 24.20 -19.08
N GLN A 146 -1.55 23.70 -20.13
CA GLN A 146 -2.35 22.47 -20.08
C GLN A 146 -1.51 21.24 -19.66
N PHE A 147 -0.27 21.16 -20.15
CA PHE A 147 0.67 20.09 -19.81
C PHE A 147 1.29 20.27 -18.41
N SER A 148 1.19 21.46 -17.82
CA SER A 148 1.60 21.70 -16.44
C SER A 148 0.47 21.40 -15.44
N VAL A 149 -0.78 21.74 -15.77
CA VAL A 149 -1.93 21.61 -14.85
C VAL A 149 -2.25 20.15 -14.54
N VAL A 150 -2.46 19.32 -15.58
CA VAL A 150 -2.95 17.94 -15.41
C VAL A 150 -1.98 17.08 -14.59
N PRO A 151 -0.66 17.04 -14.90
CA PRO A 151 0.32 16.29 -14.10
C PRO A 151 0.44 16.79 -12.67
N THR A 152 0.35 18.09 -12.47
CA THR A 152 0.40 18.72 -11.14
C THR A 152 -0.78 18.28 -10.28
N LEU A 153 -2.00 18.35 -10.80
CA LEU A 153 -3.20 17.91 -10.09
C LEU A 153 -3.14 16.41 -9.79
N LEU A 154 -2.66 15.61 -10.74
CA LEU A 154 -2.49 14.18 -10.56
C LEU A 154 -1.51 13.88 -9.41
N ALA A 155 -0.36 14.55 -9.38
CA ALA A 155 0.62 14.40 -8.29
C ALA A 155 0.04 14.81 -6.92
N LYS A 156 -0.69 15.94 -6.85
CA LYS A 156 -1.34 16.38 -5.60
C LYS A 156 -2.41 15.39 -5.12
N SER A 157 -3.13 14.74 -6.03
CA SER A 157 -4.17 13.76 -5.69
C SER A 157 -3.62 12.42 -5.15
N ALA A 158 -2.32 12.14 -5.30
CA ALA A 158 -1.71 10.86 -4.95
C ALA A 158 -1.93 10.45 -3.48
N ALA A 159 -2.07 11.42 -2.56
CA ALA A 159 -2.36 11.14 -1.16
C ALA A 159 -3.70 10.40 -0.95
N MET A 160 -4.66 10.58 -1.87
CA MET A 160 -5.98 9.93 -1.82
C MET A 160 -5.91 8.44 -2.23
N TYR A 161 -4.85 8.01 -2.90
CA TYR A 161 -4.76 6.63 -3.38
C TYR A 161 -4.61 5.64 -2.22
N ASN A 162 -3.89 6.01 -1.15
CA ASN A 162 -3.62 5.10 -0.03
C ASN A 162 -4.92 4.66 0.68
N PRO A 163 -5.80 5.58 1.15
CA PRO A 163 -7.07 5.18 1.76
C PRO A 163 -7.97 4.36 0.84
N ILE A 164 -8.04 4.72 -0.46
CA ILE A 164 -8.85 3.99 -1.46
C ILE A 164 -8.34 2.55 -1.60
N ILE A 165 -7.02 2.36 -1.71
CA ILE A 165 -6.41 1.04 -1.84
C ILE A 165 -6.70 0.19 -0.60
N TYR A 166 -6.54 0.75 0.60
CA TYR A 166 -6.86 0.03 1.85
C TYR A 166 -8.33 -0.41 1.87
N GLN A 167 -9.25 0.50 1.56
CA GLN A 167 -10.69 0.21 1.56
C GLN A 167 -11.08 -0.86 0.54
N VAL A 168 -10.55 -0.80 -0.69
CA VAL A 168 -10.86 -1.79 -1.74
C VAL A 168 -10.35 -3.19 -1.38
N ILE A 169 -9.18 -3.26 -0.75
CA ILE A 169 -8.59 -4.53 -0.34
C ILE A 169 -9.41 -5.15 0.79
N ASP A 170 -9.82 -4.35 1.79
CA ASP A 170 -10.68 -4.81 2.88
C ASP A 170 -12.09 -5.21 2.41
N CYS A 171 -12.67 -4.45 1.47
CA CYS A 171 -13.98 -4.79 0.86
C CYS A 171 -13.94 -6.11 0.09
N LYS A 172 -12.87 -6.37 -0.67
CA LYS A 172 -12.68 -7.69 -1.32
C LYS A 172 -12.66 -8.82 -0.29
N PHE A 173 -12.06 -8.60 0.88
CA PHE A 173 -12.07 -9.60 1.95
C PHE A 173 -13.43 -9.76 2.63
N ALA A 174 -14.16 -8.68 2.88
CA ALA A 174 -15.50 -8.74 3.46
C ALA A 174 -16.49 -9.46 2.52
N CYS A 175 -16.46 -9.13 1.23
CA CYS A 175 -17.30 -9.75 0.20
C CYS A 175 -17.00 -11.25 0.05
N CYS A 176 -15.71 -11.64 -0.04
CA CYS A 176 -15.32 -13.04 -0.11
C CYS A 176 -15.63 -13.84 1.18
N ARG A 177 -15.59 -13.19 2.36
CA ARG A 177 -15.96 -13.83 3.63
C ARG A 177 -17.46 -14.05 3.77
N SER A 178 -18.28 -13.16 3.22
CA SER A 178 -19.74 -13.32 3.15
C SER A 178 -20.15 -14.54 2.30
N GLY A 179 -19.35 -14.89 1.28
CA GLY A 179 -19.51 -16.13 0.51
C GLY A 179 -19.19 -17.42 1.29
N GLY A 180 -18.26 -17.37 2.26
CA GLY A 180 -17.87 -18.52 3.10
C GLY A 180 -18.71 -18.71 4.37
N LEU A 181 -19.39 -17.66 4.84
CA LEU A 181 -20.20 -17.71 6.06
C LEU A 181 -21.55 -18.43 5.86
N LYS A 182 -22.05 -18.51 4.61
CA LYS A 182 -23.22 -19.34 4.28
C LYS A 182 -22.95 -20.84 4.45
N THR A 183 -21.70 -21.27 4.29
CA THR A 183 -21.31 -22.70 4.39
C THR A 183 -21.04 -23.15 5.82
N LEU A 184 -20.67 -22.23 6.72
CA LEU A 184 -20.48 -22.52 8.14
C LEU A 184 -21.79 -22.49 8.94
N GLN A 185 -22.77 -21.66 8.58
CA GLN A 185 -24.12 -21.73 9.16
C GLN A 185 -24.87 -23.01 8.76
N LYS A 186 -24.67 -23.53 7.53
CA LYS A 186 -25.31 -24.77 7.10
C LYS A 186 -24.76 -26.01 7.82
N LYS A 187 -23.46 -26.05 8.14
CA LYS A 187 -22.86 -27.15 8.91
C LYS A 187 -23.26 -27.13 10.39
N SER A 188 -23.44 -25.97 11.02
CA SER A 188 -23.93 -25.90 12.40
C SER A 188 -25.43 -26.23 12.50
N SER A 189 -26.23 -25.83 11.51
CA SER A 189 -27.65 -26.19 11.41
C SER A 189 -27.86 -27.70 11.19
N LEU A 190 -27.10 -28.35 10.31
CA LEU A 190 -27.17 -29.81 10.11
C LEU A 190 -26.71 -30.60 11.36
N LYS A 191 -25.66 -30.14 12.05
CA LYS A 191 -25.19 -30.79 13.28
C LYS A 191 -26.18 -30.61 14.43
N LYS A 192 -26.90 -29.48 14.46
CA LYS A 192 -28.00 -29.22 15.39
C LYS A 192 -29.20 -30.15 15.08
N SER A 193 -29.67 -30.24 13.84
CA SER A 193 -30.77 -31.16 13.46
C SER A 193 -30.44 -32.64 13.74
N ARG A 194 -29.22 -33.12 13.45
CA ARG A 194 -28.85 -34.52 13.72
C ARG A 194 -28.86 -34.87 15.22
N MET A 195 -28.63 -33.88 16.09
CA MET A 195 -28.64 -34.06 17.53
C MET A 195 -30.06 -34.07 18.12
N TYR A 196 -30.99 -33.27 17.58
CA TYR A 196 -32.41 -33.33 17.95
C TYR A 196 -33.06 -34.67 17.55
N THR A 197 -32.73 -35.22 16.37
CA THR A 197 -33.28 -36.51 15.94
C THR A 197 -32.77 -37.69 16.79
N ILE A 198 -31.53 -37.64 17.30
CA ILE A 198 -30.98 -38.68 18.18
C ILE A 198 -31.58 -38.57 19.60
N SER A 199 -31.83 -37.36 20.11
CA SER A 199 -32.46 -37.17 21.41
C SER A 199 -33.92 -37.63 21.42
N ALA A 200 -34.68 -37.32 20.37
CA ALA A 200 -36.08 -37.75 20.25
C ALA A 200 -36.24 -39.27 20.11
N HIS A 201 -35.26 -39.96 19.50
CA HIS A 201 -35.25 -41.41 19.44
C HIS A 201 -34.92 -42.03 20.81
N ARG A 202 -34.06 -41.41 21.62
CA ARG A 202 -33.67 -41.93 22.94
C ARG A 202 -34.80 -41.82 23.97
N ASP A 203 -35.60 -40.75 23.91
CA ASP A 203 -36.79 -40.60 24.77
C ASP A 203 -37.93 -41.54 24.36
N SER A 204 -38.06 -41.86 23.06
CA SER A 204 -39.05 -42.83 22.59
C SER A 204 -38.71 -44.27 22.98
N THR A 205 -37.43 -44.63 23.09
CA THR A 205 -37.03 -45.98 23.56
C THR A 205 -37.16 -46.11 25.08
N ALA A 206 -36.88 -45.05 25.85
CA ALA A 206 -36.99 -45.07 27.32
C ALA A 206 -38.46 -45.14 27.83
N MET A 207 -39.41 -44.67 27.03
CA MET A 207 -40.85 -44.71 27.38
C MET A 207 -41.50 -46.07 27.11
N ASN A 208 -40.86 -46.95 26.34
CA ASN A 208 -41.34 -48.32 26.10
C ASN A 208 -40.80 -49.36 27.10
N GLU A 209 -39.71 -49.07 27.82
CA GLU A 209 -39.16 -50.00 28.83
C GLU A 209 -39.85 -49.92 30.20
N THR A 210 -40.69 -48.89 30.45
CA THR A 210 -41.41 -48.72 31.73
C THR A 210 -42.85 -49.27 31.74
N GLN A 211 -43.28 -49.94 30.66
CA GLN A 211 -44.60 -50.58 30.55
C GLN A 211 -44.55 -52.13 30.54
N LEU A 212 -43.40 -52.75 30.88
CA LEU A 212 -43.25 -54.22 30.89
C LEU A 212 -42.83 -54.83 32.24
N GLU A 213 -42.83 -54.06 33.32
CA GLU A 213 -42.70 -54.57 34.68
C GLU A 213 -43.92 -54.18 35.53
N VAL A 214 -45.04 -54.87 35.30
CA VAL A 214 -46.06 -55.22 36.32
C VAL A 214 -46.65 -56.57 35.95
#